data_AF-A0A2G8RL94-F1
#
_entry.id   AF-A0A2G8RL94-F1
#
_cell.length_a   1.000
_cell.length_b   1.000
_cell.length_c   1.000
_cell.angle_alpha   90.00
_cell.angle_beta   90.00
_cell.angle_gamma   90.00
#
_symmetry.space_group_name_H-M   'P 1'
#
loop_
_entity.id
_entity.type
_entity.pdbx_description
1 polymer ?
#
loop_
_entity_poly.entity_id
_entity_poly.type
_entity_poly.pdbx_seq_one_letter_code
_entity_poly.pdbx_strand_id
1 'polypeptide(L)'
;MSGDSVPAQAPLVVNGWSIYAHPLFLDQLEGLTLEVEARKARDPKTWRKKNSTKRLAAIFKLVTEAIPADPGAAAFRQGGTLGDPRKGRNSSSSIGCSTASTAMRRSSWWHG
;
A
#
# COMPACT_ATOMS: atom_id res chain seq x y z
N MET A 1 -14.20 6.28 32.99
CA MET A 1 -12.73 6.07 32.94
C MET A 1 -12.49 4.57 32.97
N SER A 2 -12.38 3.93 31.81
CA SER A 2 -11.92 2.54 31.71
C SER A 2 -10.85 2.55 30.63
N GLY A 3 -9.60 2.52 31.06
CA GLY A 3 -8.46 2.33 30.17
C GLY A 3 -8.46 0.86 29.75
N ASP A 4 -9.02 0.59 28.58
CA ASP A 4 -8.79 -0.65 27.86
C ASP A 4 -7.31 -0.72 27.53
N SER A 5 -6.58 -1.45 28.38
CA SER A 5 -5.18 -1.76 28.17
C SER A 5 -5.13 -2.85 27.11
N VAL A 6 -5.18 -2.45 25.85
CA VAL A 6 -4.91 -3.35 24.72
C VAL A 6 -3.53 -3.96 24.99
N PRO A 7 -3.40 -5.29 25.14
CA PRO A 7 -2.10 -5.90 25.34
C PRO A 7 -1.22 -5.44 24.17
N ALA A 8 -0.09 -4.83 24.48
CA ALA A 8 0.85 -4.34 23.48
C ALA A 8 1.30 -5.52 22.63
N GLN A 9 0.60 -5.75 21.51
CA GLN A 9 0.95 -6.76 20.54
C GLN A 9 2.36 -6.43 20.09
N ALA A 10 3.27 -7.39 20.22
CA ALA A 10 4.64 -7.22 19.77
C ALA A 10 4.63 -6.76 18.31
N PRO A 11 5.34 -5.67 17.96
CA PRO A 11 5.30 -5.14 16.62
C PRO A 11 5.76 -6.20 15.62
N LEU A 12 5.11 -6.25 14.46
CA LEU A 12 5.53 -7.14 13.38
C LEU A 12 6.92 -6.70 12.92
N VAL A 13 7.93 -7.56 13.09
CA VAL A 13 9.30 -7.27 12.67
C VAL A 13 9.56 -7.90 11.30
N VAL A 14 9.83 -7.06 10.29
CA VAL A 14 10.20 -7.50 8.95
C VAL A 14 11.51 -6.83 8.56
N ASN A 15 12.51 -7.61 8.15
CA ASN A 15 13.85 -7.12 7.81
C ASN A 15 14.51 -6.25 8.91
N GLY A 16 14.24 -6.56 10.19
CA GLY A 16 14.76 -5.78 11.32
C GLY A 16 14.00 -4.49 11.62
N TRP A 17 12.93 -4.17 10.87
CA TRP A 17 12.08 -3.01 11.10
C TRP A 17 10.79 -3.40 11.82
N SER A 18 10.44 -2.65 12.87
CA SER A 18 9.16 -2.79 13.57
C SER A 18 8.06 -2.07 12.81
N ILE A 19 7.02 -2.80 12.42
CA ILE A 19 5.85 -2.28 11.72
C ILE A 19 4.76 -1.98 12.75
N TYR A 20 4.25 -0.75 12.71
CA TYR A 20 3.11 -0.29 13.51
C TYR A 20 1.98 0.11 12.57
N ALA A 21 0.77 -0.37 12.85
CA ALA A 21 -0.43 -0.03 12.09
C ALA A 21 -1.38 0.78 12.97
N HIS A 22 -1.88 1.89 12.43
CA HIS A 22 -2.91 2.68 13.09
C HIS A 22 -4.26 1.95 13.01
N PRO A 23 -5.10 1.94 14.06
CA PRO A 23 -6.40 1.24 14.05
C PRO A 23 -7.27 1.60 12.83
N LEU A 24 -7.39 2.89 12.53
CA LEU A 24 -8.12 3.37 11.33
C LEU A 24 -7.62 2.76 10.00
N PHE A 25 -6.32 2.45 9.90
CA PHE A 25 -5.79 1.79 8.71
C PHE A 25 -6.22 0.33 8.66
N LEU A 26 -6.24 -0.36 9.80
CA LEU A 26 -6.71 -1.74 9.90
C LEU A 26 -8.19 -1.84 9.54
N ASP A 27 -9.03 -0.95 10.05
CA ASP A 27 -10.46 -0.91 9.73
C ASP A 27 -10.71 -0.74 8.22
N GLN A 28 -9.94 0.16 7.58
CA GLN A 28 -10.03 0.36 6.13
C GLN A 28 -9.52 -0.84 5.33
N LEU A 29 -8.48 -1.51 5.82
CA LEU A 29 -7.91 -2.70 5.19
C LEU A 29 -8.89 -3.88 5.28
N GLU A 30 -9.54 -4.05 6.42
CA GLU A 30 -10.58 -5.06 6.63
C GLU A 30 -11.77 -4.81 5.70
N GLY A 31 -12.29 -3.58 5.66
CA GLY A 31 -13.38 -3.22 4.74
C GLY A 31 -13.05 -3.48 3.27
N LEU A 32 -11.81 -3.17 2.85
CA LEU A 32 -11.34 -3.46 1.49
C LEU A 32 -11.23 -4.97 1.22
N THR A 33 -10.84 -5.75 2.23
CA THR A 33 -10.73 -7.21 2.13
C THR A 33 -12.10 -7.83 1.95
N LEU A 34 -13.09 -7.45 2.77
CA LEU A 34 -14.47 -7.90 2.65
C LEU A 34 -15.07 -7.54 1.28
N GLU A 35 -14.78 -6.35 0.75
CA GLU A 35 -15.24 -5.95 -0.58
C GLU A 35 -14.66 -6.86 -1.69
N VAL A 36 -13.39 -7.25 -1.57
CA VAL A 36 -12.74 -8.17 -2.51
C VAL A 36 -13.33 -9.57 -2.40
N GLU A 37 -13.60 -10.06 -1.19
CA GLU A 37 -14.21 -11.36 -0.96
C GLU A 37 -15.64 -11.45 -1.49
N ALA A 38 -16.48 -10.45 -1.21
CA ALA A 38 -17.84 -10.37 -1.75
C ALA A 38 -17.83 -10.36 -3.29
N ARG A 39 -16.86 -9.67 -3.90
CA ARG A 39 -16.66 -9.68 -5.36
C ARG A 39 -16.15 -11.03 -5.86
N LYS A 40 -15.28 -11.71 -5.13
CA LYS A 40 -14.79 -13.06 -5.48
C LYS A 40 -15.93 -14.07 -5.47
N ALA A 41 -16.82 -13.99 -4.48
CA ALA A 41 -18.01 -14.83 -4.41
C ALA A 41 -18.97 -14.60 -5.59
N ARG A 42 -19.17 -13.33 -5.98
CA ARG A 42 -20.04 -12.98 -7.12
C ARG A 42 -19.45 -13.34 -8.48
N ASP A 43 -18.18 -13.02 -8.71
CA ASP A 43 -17.51 -13.13 -10.02
C ASP A 43 -16.11 -13.78 -9.91
N PRO A 44 -16.03 -15.09 -9.61
CA PRO A 44 -14.77 -15.78 -9.31
C PRO A 44 -13.78 -15.79 -10.49
N LYS A 45 -14.23 -15.55 -11.72
CA LYS A 45 -13.38 -15.50 -12.93
C LYS A 45 -12.71 -14.14 -13.15
N THR A 46 -13.32 -13.02 -12.72
CA THR A 46 -12.86 -11.66 -13.09
C THR A 46 -12.54 -10.73 -11.93
N TRP A 47 -12.83 -11.11 -10.69
CA TRP A 47 -12.58 -10.30 -9.50
C TRP A 47 -11.13 -9.80 -9.39
N ARG A 48 -10.14 -10.57 -9.85
CA ARG A 48 -8.71 -10.19 -9.83
C ARG A 48 -8.39 -8.94 -10.66
N LYS A 49 -9.21 -8.60 -11.66
CA LYS A 49 -9.01 -7.43 -12.53
C LYS A 49 -9.59 -6.14 -11.92
N LYS A 50 -10.40 -6.23 -10.86
CA LYS A 50 -11.10 -5.09 -10.25
C LYS A 50 -10.14 -4.22 -9.44
N ASN A 51 -10.52 -2.94 -9.28
CA ASN A 51 -9.69 -1.93 -8.61
C ASN A 51 -9.45 -2.27 -7.13
N SER A 52 -10.48 -2.72 -6.40
CA SER A 52 -10.37 -3.12 -5.00
C SER A 52 -9.30 -4.20 -4.79
N THR A 53 -9.29 -5.25 -5.62
CA THR A 53 -8.29 -6.33 -5.56
C THR A 53 -6.88 -5.83 -5.87
N LYS A 54 -6.74 -4.93 -6.85
CA LYS A 54 -5.45 -4.34 -7.20
C LYS A 54 -4.90 -3.47 -6.06
N ARG A 55 -5.76 -2.65 -5.45
CA ARG A 55 -5.40 -1.83 -4.29
C ARG A 55 -4.97 -2.68 -3.11
N LEU A 56 -5.73 -3.72 -2.78
CA LEU A 56 -5.40 -4.62 -1.68
C LEU A 56 -4.02 -5.27 -1.92
N ALA A 57 -3.78 -5.80 -3.12
CA ALA A 57 -2.49 -6.39 -3.48
C ALA A 57 -1.33 -5.38 -3.41
N ALA A 58 -1.56 -4.14 -3.86
CA ALA A 58 -0.54 -3.09 -3.79
C ALA A 58 -0.20 -2.73 -2.33
N ILE A 59 -1.21 -2.59 -1.46
CA ILE A 59 -1.00 -2.30 -0.03
C ILE A 59 -0.17 -3.40 0.63
N PHE A 60 -0.55 -4.68 0.44
CA PHE A 60 0.21 -5.80 0.99
C PHE A 60 1.66 -5.78 0.54
N LYS A 61 1.90 -5.60 -0.77
CA LYS A 61 3.25 -5.51 -1.32
C LYS A 61 4.07 -4.38 -0.70
N LEU A 62 3.45 -3.22 -0.47
CA LEU A 62 4.14 -2.10 0.16
C LEU A 62 4.53 -2.42 1.60
N VAL A 63 3.59 -2.93 2.39
CA VAL A 63 3.80 -3.20 3.83
C VAL A 63 4.77 -4.35 4.07
N THR A 64 4.78 -5.39 3.23
CA THR A 64 5.58 -6.61 3.48
C THR A 64 6.90 -6.65 2.73
N GLU A 65 7.01 -5.97 1.57
CA GLU A 65 8.19 -6.05 0.72
C GLU A 65 8.88 -4.69 0.60
N ALA A 66 8.18 -3.68 0.08
CA ALA A 66 8.83 -2.46 -0.37
C ALA A 66 9.27 -1.54 0.77
N ILE A 67 8.42 -1.34 1.79
CA ILE A 67 8.70 -0.47 2.93
C ILE A 67 9.78 -1.10 3.84
N PRO A 68 9.70 -2.39 4.21
CA PRO A 68 10.74 -2.98 5.06
C PRO A 68 12.10 -3.12 4.37
N ALA A 69 12.16 -3.08 3.04
CA ALA A 69 13.43 -3.11 2.30
C ALA A 69 14.18 -1.78 2.36
N ASP A 70 13.47 -0.66 2.22
CA ASP A 70 14.04 0.69 2.37
C ASP A 70 12.96 1.68 2.84
N PRO A 71 12.80 1.88 4.16
CA PRO A 71 11.79 2.81 4.69
C PRO A 71 12.13 4.28 4.40
N GLY A 72 13.40 4.59 4.06
CA GLY A 72 13.87 5.94 3.75
C GLY A 72 13.76 6.31 2.26
N ALA A 73 13.27 5.41 1.42
CA ALA A 73 13.23 5.59 -0.02
C ALA A 73 12.51 6.90 -0.41
N ALA A 74 13.05 7.62 -1.40
CA ALA A 74 12.46 8.87 -1.88
C ALA A 74 10.99 8.72 -2.33
N ALA A 75 10.59 7.52 -2.79
CA ALA A 75 9.23 7.21 -3.19
C ALA A 75 8.21 7.24 -2.03
N PHE A 76 8.66 7.06 -0.78
CA PHE A 76 7.83 7.10 0.42
C PHE A 76 7.95 8.41 1.19
N ARG A 77 8.89 9.28 0.80
CA ARG A 77 9.00 10.62 1.37
C ARG A 77 7.82 11.47 0.93
N GLN A 78 7.01 11.89 1.89
CA GLN A 78 5.82 12.74 1.70
C GLN A 78 6.22 14.21 1.45
N GLY A 79 7.25 14.45 0.62
CA GLY A 79 7.97 15.72 0.48
C GLY A 79 7.37 16.73 -0.50
N GLY A 80 6.10 16.60 -0.90
CA GLY A 80 5.46 17.53 -1.84
C GLY A 80 3.93 17.46 -1.91
N THR A 81 3.28 16.74 -0.99
CA THR A 81 1.83 16.53 -1.01
C THR A 81 1.04 17.71 -0.41
N LEU A 82 1.72 18.62 0.28
CA LEU A 82 1.24 19.97 0.55
C LEU A 82 1.90 20.87 -0.49
N GLY A 83 1.18 21.17 -1.56
CA GLY A 83 1.65 22.08 -2.60
C GLY A 83 2.09 23.40 -1.98
N ASP A 84 3.23 23.89 -2.42
CA ASP A 84 3.76 25.23 -2.13
C ASP A 84 2.64 26.29 -2.27
N PRO A 85 2.42 27.18 -1.28
CA PRO A 85 1.35 28.18 -1.34
C PRO A 85 1.60 29.19 -2.47
N ARG A 86 1.00 28.93 -3.64
CA ARG A 86 0.87 29.84 -4.79
C ARG A 86 2.18 30.47 -5.30
N LYS A 87 2.73 29.94 -6.40
CA LYS A 87 3.64 30.70 -7.28
C LYS A 87 3.28 30.47 -8.75
N GLY A 88 3.12 31.59 -9.47
CA GLY A 88 2.57 31.65 -10.82
C GLY A 88 3.42 30.99 -11.91
N ARG A 89 2.73 30.76 -13.03
CA ARG A 89 3.24 30.30 -14.34
C ARG A 89 4.67 30.77 -14.63
N ASN A 90 5.58 29.82 -14.83
CA ASN A 90 6.43 29.79 -16.01
C ASN A 90 6.91 28.36 -16.29
N SER A 91 6.96 28.08 -17.59
CA SER A 91 7.35 26.85 -18.26
C SER A 91 8.81 26.44 -17.99
N SER A 92 9.06 25.13 -17.89
CA SER A 92 9.98 24.45 -18.81
C SER A 92 9.94 22.93 -18.66
N SER A 93 9.73 22.30 -19.81
CA SER A 93 9.74 20.86 -20.04
C SER A 93 11.16 20.30 -19.85
N SER A 94 11.28 19.16 -19.18
CA SER A 94 12.22 18.12 -19.62
C SER A 94 11.65 16.76 -19.27
N ILE A 95 11.27 16.06 -20.34
CA ILE A 95 10.78 14.70 -20.37
C ILE A 95 12.00 13.79 -20.15
N GLY A 96 12.09 13.17 -18.98
CA GLY A 96 13.01 12.08 -18.71
C GLY A 96 12.31 10.74 -18.93
N CYS A 97 12.37 10.23 -20.16
CA CYS A 97 12.06 8.84 -20.46
C CYS A 97 13.09 7.95 -19.76
N SER A 98 12.65 6.98 -18.96
CA SER A 98 13.50 5.87 -18.52
C SER A 98 12.72 4.57 -18.59
N THR A 99 12.94 3.89 -19.71
CA THR A 99 12.67 2.48 -19.91
C THR A 99 13.73 1.64 -19.19
N ALA A 100 13.31 0.82 -18.23
CA ALA A 100 13.97 -0.41 -17.82
C ALA A 100 12.90 -1.28 -17.12
N SER A 101 12.29 -2.19 -17.87
CA SER A 101 12.64 -3.61 -17.91
C SER A 101 12.20 -4.39 -16.66
N THR A 102 11.10 -5.11 -16.87
CA THR A 102 10.97 -6.55 -16.60
C THR A 102 11.38 -7.06 -15.23
N ALA A 103 10.38 -7.28 -14.38
CA ALA A 103 10.19 -8.60 -13.79
C ALA A 103 8.71 -8.76 -13.43
N MET A 104 7.98 -9.38 -14.35
CA MET A 104 6.69 -9.98 -14.08
C MET A 104 6.88 -11.13 -13.09
N ARG A 105 6.92 -10.84 -11.78
CA ARG A 105 6.52 -11.83 -10.79
C ARG A 105 5.02 -11.63 -10.57
N ARG A 106 4.25 -12.43 -11.31
CA ARG A 106 2.88 -12.77 -10.94
C ARG A 106 2.94 -13.26 -9.49
N SER A 107 2.54 -12.41 -8.54
CA SER A 107 2.41 -12.81 -7.15
C SER A 107 1.32 -13.88 -7.08
N SER A 108 1.80 -15.11 -7.00
CA SER A 108 1.08 -16.34 -6.71
C SER A 108 0.66 -16.33 -5.24
N TRP A 109 -0.16 -15.36 -4.86
CA TRP A 109 -0.68 -15.23 -3.51
C TRP A 109 -2.15 -14.92 -3.69
N TRP A 110 -2.93 -16.00 -3.78
CA TRP A 110 -4.39 -16.19 -3.66
C TRP A 110 -4.63 -17.57 -4.29
N HIS A 111 -3.98 -18.61 -3.75
CA HIS A 111 -4.33 -20.01 -4.00
C HIS A 111 -5.18 -20.45 -2.81
N GLY A 112 -6.40 -20.89 -3.12
CA GLY A 112 -7.51 -21.12 -2.18
C GLY A 112 -8.78 -20.55 -2.77
#